data_AF-A0A520KSG8-F1
#
_entry.id   AF-A0A520KSG8-F1
#
_cell.length_a   1.000
_cell.length_b   1.000
_cell.length_c   1.000
_cell.angle_alpha   90.00
_cell.angle_beta   90.00
_cell.angle_gamma   90.00
#
_symmetry.space_group_name_H-M   'P 1'
#
loop_
_entity.id
_entity.type
_entity.pdbx_description
1 polymer ?
#
loop_
_entity_poly.entity_id
_entity_poly.type
_entity_poly.pdbx_seq_one_letter_code
_entity_poly.pdbx_strand_id
1 'polypeptide(L)'
;MKKYRSLISIFVILVFILSTVPVQGITVVPPPNPLPKELNDYYWDLREENNSWISSVYCGCPPIDNLGYVIKNFAIFSPYKEFEWLKFAIYHDSGSYNTETSKMAQQYLMHNVIDPILKYKALKLEDGSILTYEDIIDKHKDKNLDKESLDRLVTAEMLYYYCRDYIYFPNPGENPEDQMAAMALPHVLASPCETISMQKGICWNQGIALATLYKMMGYDVALYLMPASPLPPYPIGGYHAVVLLKDEGWGIGTMQLEEDYLGNDISGTYIQLDPMYDLSYIMNGSPEVIESRKETIGELGLEFGDPSPYLEQPLLLFSQLFDYIPGIQTMFIGGL
;
A
#
# COMPACT_ATOMS: atom_id res chain seq x y z
N MET A 1 -52.98 19.53 38.10
CA MET A 1 -52.56 19.67 36.69
C MET A 1 -51.33 20.56 36.46
N LYS A 2 -51.03 21.59 37.28
CA LYS A 2 -49.84 22.45 37.07
C LYS A 2 -48.47 21.78 37.31
N LYS A 3 -48.36 20.79 38.22
CA LYS A 3 -47.10 20.10 38.54
C LYS A 3 -46.56 19.19 37.41
N TYR A 4 -47.43 18.60 36.58
CA TYR A 4 -47.01 17.69 35.50
C TYR A 4 -46.51 18.43 34.24
N ARG A 5 -46.94 19.68 34.01
CA ARG A 5 -46.44 20.49 32.90
C ARG A 5 -44.97 20.90 33.09
N SER A 6 -44.55 21.12 34.34
CA SER A 6 -43.16 21.49 34.66
C SER A 6 -42.17 20.35 34.41
N LEU A 7 -42.56 19.10 34.71
CA LEU A 7 -41.72 17.92 34.49
C LEU A 7 -41.61 17.57 33.00
N ILE A 8 -42.68 17.72 32.24
CA ILE A 8 -42.66 17.50 30.78
C ILE A 8 -41.80 18.57 30.10
N SER A 9 -41.87 19.83 30.52
CA SER A 9 -41.01 20.89 29.97
C SER A 9 -39.53 20.68 30.28
N ILE A 10 -39.18 20.21 31.48
CA ILE A 10 -37.78 19.89 31.83
C ILE A 10 -37.28 18.68 31.04
N PHE A 11 -38.11 17.65 30.86
CA PHE A 11 -37.74 16.45 30.10
C PHE A 11 -37.59 16.75 28.60
N VAL A 12 -38.47 17.57 28.02
CA VAL A 12 -38.37 18.00 26.62
C VAL A 12 -37.12 18.87 26.40
N ILE A 13 -36.77 19.75 27.35
CA ILE A 13 -35.54 20.55 27.28
C ILE A 13 -34.28 19.68 27.43
N LEU A 14 -34.27 18.67 28.30
CA LEU A 14 -33.15 17.73 28.43
C LEU A 14 -32.96 16.85 27.18
N VAL A 15 -34.06 16.38 26.57
CA VAL A 15 -34.01 15.63 25.30
C VAL A 15 -33.55 16.55 24.15
N PHE A 16 -33.94 17.83 24.13
CA PHE A 16 -33.47 18.81 23.14
C PHE A 16 -32.00 19.19 23.32
N ILE A 17 -31.52 19.34 24.56
CA ILE A 17 -30.10 19.61 24.84
C ILE A 17 -29.23 18.39 24.51
N LEU A 18 -29.72 17.16 24.72
CA LEU A 18 -29.03 15.93 24.30
C LEU A 18 -29.07 15.68 22.78
N SER A 19 -30.00 16.31 22.04
CA SER A 19 -30.09 16.23 20.58
C SER A 19 -29.50 17.44 19.85
N THR A 20 -28.88 18.37 20.58
CA THR A 20 -28.21 19.56 20.02
C THR A 20 -26.75 19.70 20.45
N VAL A 21 -26.20 18.70 21.16
CA VAL A 21 -24.75 18.51 21.12
C VAL A 21 -24.44 18.08 19.68
N PRO A 22 -23.71 18.86 18.88
CA PRO A 22 -23.20 18.32 17.62
C PRO A 22 -22.44 17.07 18.01
N VAL A 23 -22.83 15.90 17.50
CA VAL A 23 -21.94 14.74 17.51
C VAL A 23 -20.66 15.29 16.90
N GLN A 24 -19.63 15.47 17.73
CA GLN A 24 -18.31 15.87 17.26
C GLN A 24 -17.98 14.84 16.19
N GLY A 25 -17.97 15.28 14.92
CA GLY A 25 -17.69 14.39 13.81
C GLY A 25 -16.35 13.70 14.10
N ILE A 26 -16.30 12.39 13.96
CA ILE A 26 -15.05 11.64 14.07
C ILE A 26 -14.06 12.32 13.13
N THR A 27 -12.96 12.83 13.69
CA THR A 27 -11.92 13.45 12.88
C THR A 27 -11.08 12.31 12.32
N VAL A 28 -11.04 12.21 11.00
CA VAL A 28 -10.27 11.19 10.28
C VAL A 28 -8.94 11.76 9.82
N VAL A 29 -8.01 10.88 9.42
CA VAL A 29 -6.77 11.27 8.75
C VAL A 29 -7.09 12.14 7.53
N PRO A 30 -6.55 13.38 7.45
CA PRO A 30 -6.77 14.27 6.33
C PRO A 30 -5.96 13.81 5.09
N PRO A 31 -6.29 14.33 3.89
CA PRO A 31 -5.44 14.17 2.73
C PRO A 31 -4.02 14.72 3.01
N PRO A 32 -2.98 14.10 2.44
CA PRO A 32 -1.61 14.55 2.63
C PRO A 32 -1.38 15.93 1.99
N ASN A 33 -0.47 16.71 2.56
CA ASN A 33 -0.02 17.95 1.93
C ASN A 33 0.81 17.64 0.68
N PRO A 34 0.91 18.57 -0.29
CA PRO A 34 1.86 18.43 -1.39
C PRO A 34 3.29 18.25 -0.88
N LEU A 35 4.14 17.59 -1.67
CA LEU A 35 5.57 17.48 -1.38
C LEU A 35 6.21 18.87 -1.15
N PRO A 36 7.14 18.99 -0.18
CA PRO A 36 8.04 20.13 -0.10
C PRO A 36 8.78 20.31 -1.44
N LYS A 37 8.92 21.56 -1.88
CA LYS A 37 9.51 21.87 -3.20
C LYS A 37 10.90 21.27 -3.33
N GLU A 38 11.74 21.39 -2.30
CA GLU A 38 13.10 20.87 -2.27
C GLU A 38 13.15 19.34 -2.42
N LEU A 39 12.21 18.63 -1.80
CA LEU A 39 12.12 17.17 -1.92
C LEU A 39 11.62 16.74 -3.29
N ASN A 40 10.62 17.45 -3.83
CA ASN A 40 10.14 17.23 -5.18
C ASN A 40 11.26 17.47 -6.21
N ASP A 41 11.97 18.60 -6.13
CA ASP A 41 13.09 18.92 -7.02
C ASP A 41 14.17 17.83 -6.95
N TYR A 42 14.51 17.33 -5.75
CA TYR A 42 15.45 16.22 -5.59
C TYR A 42 15.03 14.96 -6.34
N TYR A 43 13.76 14.55 -6.26
CA TYR A 43 13.28 13.38 -7.00
C TYR A 43 13.31 13.61 -8.52
N TRP A 44 13.04 14.83 -8.98
CA TRP A 44 13.18 15.20 -10.38
C TRP A 44 14.63 15.14 -10.87
N ASP A 45 15.55 15.72 -10.11
CA ASP A 45 16.99 15.69 -10.43
C ASP A 45 17.53 14.26 -10.45
N LEU A 46 17.13 13.44 -9.47
CA LEU A 46 17.47 12.02 -9.43
C LEU A 46 17.05 11.30 -10.72
N ARG A 47 15.89 11.65 -11.28
CA ARG A 47 15.41 11.09 -12.54
C ARG A 47 16.21 11.58 -13.73
N GLU A 48 16.49 12.89 -13.80
CA GLU A 48 17.25 13.47 -14.91
C GLU A 48 18.68 12.94 -14.99
N GLU A 49 19.38 12.88 -13.85
CA GLU A 49 20.75 12.39 -13.75
C GLU A 49 20.87 10.89 -14.06
N ASN A 50 19.86 10.11 -13.69
CA ASN A 50 19.84 8.65 -13.85
C ASN A 50 18.95 8.20 -15.01
N ASN A 51 18.61 9.07 -15.96
CA ASN A 51 17.71 8.76 -17.08
C ASN A 51 18.06 7.45 -17.81
N SER A 52 19.36 7.13 -17.97
CA SER A 52 19.81 5.87 -18.58
C SER A 52 19.58 4.62 -17.69
N TRP A 53 19.69 4.76 -16.37
CA TRP A 53 19.46 3.70 -15.40
C TRP A 53 17.97 3.51 -15.12
N ILE A 54 17.20 4.59 -14.99
CA ILE A 54 15.74 4.53 -14.81
C ILE A 54 15.03 4.08 -16.10
N SER A 55 15.50 4.50 -17.28
CA SER A 55 14.98 3.94 -18.55
C SER A 55 15.32 2.46 -18.73
N SER A 56 16.27 1.93 -17.96
CA SER A 56 16.59 0.50 -17.93
C SER A 56 15.75 -0.31 -16.94
N VAL A 57 15.03 0.38 -16.06
CA VAL A 57 13.96 -0.19 -15.24
C VAL A 57 12.71 -0.15 -16.09
N TYR A 58 12.20 -1.31 -16.47
CA TYR A 58 10.99 -1.40 -17.27
C TYR A 58 10.11 -2.42 -16.59
N CYS A 59 9.22 -1.90 -15.73
CA CYS A 59 8.12 -2.64 -15.16
C CYS A 59 7.46 -3.36 -16.33
N GLY A 60 7.46 -4.69 -16.34
CA GLY A 60 7.24 -5.58 -17.50
C GLY A 60 5.92 -5.46 -18.28
N CYS A 61 5.24 -4.31 -18.28
CA CYS A 61 4.05 -3.98 -19.05
C CYS A 61 4.35 -2.96 -20.17
N PRO A 62 5.05 -3.34 -21.26
CA PRO A 62 5.11 -2.49 -22.44
C PRO A 62 3.71 -2.40 -23.08
N PRO A 63 3.30 -1.23 -23.59
CA PRO A 63 2.16 -1.18 -24.49
C PRO A 63 2.41 -2.17 -25.65
N ILE A 64 1.38 -2.98 -25.95
CA ILE A 64 1.41 -4.12 -26.90
C ILE A 64 2.02 -3.73 -28.26
N ASP A 65 1.90 -2.46 -28.62
CA ASP A 65 2.37 -1.81 -29.83
C ASP A 65 3.90 -1.77 -29.96
N ASN A 66 4.64 -2.02 -28.86
CA ASN A 66 6.09 -1.78 -28.78
C ASN A 66 6.92 -3.04 -28.48
N LEU A 67 6.40 -4.22 -28.80
CA LEU A 67 7.07 -5.52 -28.65
C LEU A 67 8.46 -5.55 -29.34
N GLY A 68 8.63 -4.79 -30.42
CA GLY A 68 9.92 -4.64 -31.13
C GLY A 68 11.01 -3.90 -30.34
N TYR A 69 10.63 -3.01 -29.40
CA TYR A 69 11.57 -2.32 -28.50
C TYR A 69 12.06 -3.26 -27.39
N VAL A 70 11.16 -4.10 -26.87
CA VAL A 70 11.47 -5.13 -25.86
C VAL A 70 12.49 -6.14 -26.43
N ILE A 71 12.24 -6.64 -27.64
CA ILE A 71 13.11 -7.63 -28.32
C ILE A 71 14.51 -7.07 -28.63
N LYS A 72 14.63 -5.78 -28.97
CA LYS A 72 15.93 -5.15 -29.25
C LYS A 72 16.73 -4.77 -28.01
N ASN A 73 16.08 -4.56 -26.86
CA ASN A 73 16.71 -4.07 -25.63
C ASN A 73 16.80 -5.12 -24.52
N PHE A 74 16.67 -6.41 -24.82
CA PHE A 74 16.82 -7.52 -23.86
C PHE A 74 18.09 -7.46 -22.99
N ALA A 75 19.13 -6.75 -23.43
CA ALA A 75 20.38 -6.55 -22.67
C ALA A 75 20.33 -5.44 -21.60
N ILE A 76 19.22 -4.68 -21.50
CA ILE A 76 19.12 -3.48 -20.65
C ILE A 76 18.30 -3.73 -19.37
N PHE A 77 17.39 -4.72 -19.40
CA PHE A 77 16.49 -5.05 -18.28
C PHE A 77 17.18 -5.97 -17.26
N SER A 78 17.12 -5.59 -15.98
CA SER A 78 17.64 -6.41 -14.88
C SER A 78 16.77 -6.19 -13.65
N PRO A 79 16.04 -7.20 -13.15
CA PRO A 79 15.27 -7.10 -11.91
C PRO A 79 16.13 -6.57 -10.78
N TYR A 80 17.41 -6.93 -10.73
CA TYR A 80 18.36 -6.38 -9.76
C TYR A 80 18.36 -4.85 -9.71
N LYS A 81 18.29 -4.15 -10.85
CA LYS A 81 18.22 -2.67 -10.85
C LYS A 81 16.88 -2.15 -10.32
N GLU A 82 15.79 -2.85 -10.62
CA GLU A 82 14.45 -2.51 -10.10
C GLU A 82 14.41 -2.71 -8.59
N PHE A 83 14.94 -3.84 -8.10
CA PHE A 83 15.15 -4.11 -6.68
C PHE A 83 15.98 -3.05 -5.98
N GLU A 84 17.14 -2.69 -6.55
CA GLU A 84 17.99 -1.65 -5.98
C GLU A 84 17.28 -0.30 -5.92
N TRP A 85 16.43 0.04 -6.91
CA TRP A 85 15.61 1.24 -6.85
C TRP A 85 14.59 1.19 -5.72
N LEU A 86 13.84 0.09 -5.59
CA LEU A 86 12.80 -0.07 -4.57
C LEU A 86 13.41 0.00 -3.17
N LYS A 87 14.53 -0.70 -2.99
CA LYS A 87 15.35 -0.62 -1.79
C LYS A 87 15.75 0.82 -1.52
N PHE A 88 16.37 1.48 -2.49
CA PHE A 88 16.80 2.85 -2.35
C PHE A 88 15.64 3.78 -1.92
N ALA A 89 14.49 3.68 -2.57
CA ALA A 89 13.33 4.51 -2.29
C ALA A 89 12.82 4.30 -0.85
N ILE A 90 12.71 3.05 -0.41
CA ILE A 90 12.27 2.73 0.96
C ILE A 90 13.28 3.23 2.00
N TYR A 91 14.58 2.98 1.81
CA TYR A 91 15.61 3.43 2.75
C TYR A 91 15.76 4.96 2.77
N HIS A 92 15.67 5.62 1.62
CA HIS A 92 15.69 7.08 1.54
C HIS A 92 14.48 7.69 2.27
N ASP A 93 13.27 7.24 1.95
CA ASP A 93 12.07 7.90 2.48
C ASP A 93 11.76 7.53 3.94
N SER A 94 12.28 6.40 4.42
CA SER A 94 12.24 6.07 5.86
C SER A 94 13.21 6.90 6.72
N GLY A 95 14.08 7.72 6.11
CA GLY A 95 15.09 8.48 6.82
C GLY A 95 16.35 7.68 7.18
N SER A 96 16.56 6.53 6.53
CA SER A 96 17.70 5.65 6.86
C SER A 96 19.03 6.18 6.33
N TYR A 97 19.01 7.12 5.38
CA TYR A 97 20.22 7.77 4.89
C TYR A 97 20.50 9.05 5.68
N ASN A 98 21.78 9.30 5.98
CA ASN A 98 22.21 10.52 6.64
C ASN A 98 22.34 11.69 5.64
N THR A 99 21.27 11.97 4.89
CA THR A 99 21.16 13.11 3.97
C THR A 99 19.99 13.99 4.39
N GLU A 100 20.05 15.29 4.05
CA GLU A 100 18.95 16.22 4.38
C GLU A 100 17.66 15.88 3.65
N THR A 101 17.74 15.37 2.42
CA THR A 101 16.57 14.92 1.63
C THR A 101 15.91 13.70 2.26
N SER A 102 16.68 12.75 2.79
CA SER A 102 16.15 11.57 3.48
C SER A 102 15.48 11.93 4.80
N LYS A 103 16.04 12.88 5.56
CA LYS A 103 15.38 13.43 6.76
C LYS A 103 14.09 14.18 6.42
N MET A 104 14.09 14.94 5.33
CA MET A 104 12.90 15.66 4.87
C MET A 104 11.78 14.69 4.45
N ALA A 105 12.13 13.62 3.75
CA ALA A 105 11.20 12.56 3.38
C ALA A 105 10.61 11.85 4.61
N GLN A 106 11.44 11.50 5.59
CA GLN A 106 10.99 10.92 6.86
C GLN A 106 10.01 11.84 7.59
N GLN A 107 10.33 13.14 7.69
CA GLN A 107 9.46 14.14 8.32
C GLN A 107 8.14 14.30 7.58
N TYR A 108 8.18 14.27 6.25
CA TYR A 108 6.98 14.35 5.43
C TYR A 108 6.04 13.17 5.70
N LEU A 109 6.53 11.92 5.67
CA LEU A 109 5.71 10.75 5.95
C LEU A 109 5.22 10.71 7.40
N MET A 110 6.04 11.16 8.35
CA MET A 110 5.63 11.28 9.75
C MET A 110 4.47 12.25 9.91
N HIS A 111 4.59 13.46 9.35
CA HIS A 111 3.59 14.51 9.49
C HIS A 111 2.29 14.22 8.75
N ASN A 112 2.36 13.59 7.58
CA ASN A 112 1.20 13.42 6.71
C ASN A 112 0.49 12.07 6.85
N VAL A 113 1.16 11.06 7.43
CA VAL A 113 0.58 9.71 7.54
C VAL A 113 0.63 9.20 8.98
N ILE A 114 1.84 9.00 9.54
CA ILE A 114 2.01 8.28 10.81
C ILE A 114 1.41 9.08 11.98
N ASP A 115 1.81 10.34 12.19
CA ASP A 115 1.29 11.17 13.27
C ASP A 115 -0.24 11.34 13.18
N PRO A 116 -0.83 11.62 11.99
CA PRO A 116 -2.28 11.60 11.82
C PRO A 116 -2.94 10.28 12.20
N ILE A 117 -2.42 9.12 11.77
CA ILE A 117 -2.99 7.81 12.11
C ILE A 117 -2.97 7.61 13.63
N LEU A 118 -1.83 7.87 14.28
CA LEU A 118 -1.66 7.73 15.73
C LEU A 118 -2.56 8.70 16.52
N LYS A 119 -2.78 9.91 16.00
CA LYS A 119 -3.58 10.95 16.64
C LYS A 119 -5.08 10.75 16.46
N TYR A 120 -5.52 10.52 15.23
CA TYR A 120 -6.93 10.51 14.86
C TYR A 120 -7.56 9.14 15.04
N LYS A 121 -6.78 8.06 14.90
CA LYS A 121 -7.25 6.69 15.15
C LYS A 121 -8.50 6.32 14.33
N ALA A 122 -8.69 6.99 13.20
CA ALA A 122 -9.81 6.78 12.30
C ALA A 122 -9.42 7.14 10.86
N LEU A 123 -9.87 6.32 9.93
CA LEU A 123 -9.71 6.50 8.48
C LEU A 123 -11.08 6.61 7.84
N LYS A 124 -11.20 7.46 6.82
CA LYS A 124 -12.36 7.41 5.93
C LYS A 124 -11.99 6.53 4.75
N LEU A 125 -12.62 5.38 4.63
CA LEU A 125 -12.36 4.45 3.53
C LEU A 125 -12.96 5.00 2.23
N GLU A 126 -12.57 4.41 1.11
CA GLU A 126 -12.99 4.88 -0.21
C GLU A 126 -14.51 4.80 -0.42
N ASP A 127 -15.17 3.79 0.15
CA ASP A 127 -16.63 3.62 0.13
C ASP A 127 -17.37 4.69 0.97
N GLY A 128 -16.63 5.54 1.67
CA GLY A 128 -17.12 6.63 2.51
C GLY A 128 -17.40 6.22 3.96
N SER A 129 -17.26 4.93 4.31
CA SER A 129 -17.33 4.45 5.68
C SER A 129 -16.14 4.97 6.50
N ILE A 130 -16.28 4.90 7.83
CA ILE A 130 -15.21 5.30 8.76
C ILE A 130 -14.76 4.05 9.49
N LEU A 131 -13.50 3.67 9.30
CA LEU A 131 -12.83 2.64 10.07
C LEU A 131 -12.16 3.29 11.28
N THR A 132 -12.51 2.81 12.47
CA THR A 132 -11.93 3.30 13.73
C THR A 132 -11.02 2.27 14.38
N TYR A 133 -10.19 2.75 15.30
CA TYR A 133 -9.35 1.91 16.15
C TYR A 133 -10.15 0.87 16.94
N GLU A 134 -11.32 1.27 17.44
CA GLU A 134 -12.23 0.39 18.17
C GLU A 134 -12.78 -0.73 17.26
N ASP A 135 -13.07 -0.45 16.00
CA ASP A 135 -13.54 -1.47 15.05
C ASP A 135 -12.49 -2.58 14.84
N ILE A 136 -11.20 -2.21 14.72
CA ILE A 136 -10.10 -3.16 14.57
C ILE A 136 -9.85 -3.93 15.87
N ILE A 137 -9.95 -3.29 17.04
CA ILE A 137 -9.90 -3.99 18.34
C ILE A 137 -11.00 -5.05 18.41
N ASP A 138 -12.22 -4.68 18.06
CA ASP A 138 -13.37 -5.59 18.15
C ASP A 138 -13.24 -6.75 17.15
N LYS A 139 -12.62 -6.53 15.98
CA LYS A 139 -12.26 -7.56 14.98
C LYS A 139 -11.31 -8.62 15.57
N HIS A 140 -10.34 -8.23 16.39
CA HIS A 140 -9.28 -9.12 16.91
C HIS A 140 -9.43 -9.49 18.40
N LYS A 141 -10.60 -9.26 19.00
CA LYS A 141 -10.85 -9.52 20.43
C LYS A 141 -10.62 -10.98 20.86
N ASP A 142 -10.71 -11.93 19.93
CA ASP A 142 -10.51 -13.36 20.18
C ASP A 142 -9.03 -13.75 20.30
N LYS A 143 -8.11 -12.90 19.82
CA LYS A 143 -6.66 -13.16 19.83
C LYS A 143 -6.03 -13.08 21.23
N ASN A 144 -6.74 -12.54 22.24
CA ASN A 144 -6.26 -12.39 23.63
C ASN A 144 -4.87 -11.73 23.76
N LEU A 145 -4.58 -10.74 22.91
CA LEU A 145 -3.32 -10.00 22.94
C LEU A 145 -3.26 -9.07 24.15
N ASP A 146 -2.05 -8.83 24.66
CA ASP A 146 -1.86 -7.72 25.59
C ASP A 146 -2.03 -6.37 24.87
N LYS A 147 -2.14 -5.29 25.65
CA LYS A 147 -2.44 -3.96 25.12
C LYS A 147 -1.38 -3.49 24.13
N GLU A 148 -0.10 -3.74 24.37
CA GLU A 148 0.97 -3.25 23.49
C GLU A 148 0.92 -3.99 22.14
N SER A 149 0.80 -5.31 22.18
CA SER A 149 0.64 -6.11 20.95
C SER A 149 -0.63 -5.76 20.18
N LEU A 150 -1.74 -5.49 20.87
CA LEU A 150 -2.98 -5.04 20.23
C LEU A 150 -2.82 -3.65 19.60
N ASP A 151 -2.20 -2.71 20.31
CA ASP A 151 -1.97 -1.35 19.81
C ASP A 151 -1.07 -1.37 18.56
N ARG A 152 -0.07 -2.25 18.53
CA ARG A 152 0.78 -2.49 17.34
C ARG A 152 -0.01 -3.12 16.18
N LEU A 153 -0.78 -4.17 16.44
CA LEU A 153 -1.64 -4.79 15.41
C LEU A 153 -2.60 -3.76 14.78
N VAL A 154 -3.30 -2.98 15.60
CA VAL A 154 -4.25 -1.98 15.11
C VAL A 154 -3.55 -0.91 14.28
N THR A 155 -2.36 -0.45 14.72
CA THR A 155 -1.58 0.52 13.96
C THR A 155 -1.12 -0.05 12.62
N ALA A 156 -0.69 -1.31 12.60
CA ALA A 156 -0.27 -1.97 11.38
C ALA A 156 -1.43 -2.06 10.38
N GLU A 157 -2.60 -2.51 10.85
CA GLU A 157 -3.80 -2.63 10.04
C GLU A 157 -4.34 -1.28 9.55
N MET A 158 -4.27 -0.22 10.36
CA MET A 158 -4.60 1.14 9.89
C MET A 158 -3.65 1.61 8.79
N LEU A 159 -2.35 1.33 8.86
CA LEU A 159 -1.41 1.69 7.79
C LEU A 159 -1.72 0.93 6.49
N TYR A 160 -2.10 -0.34 6.60
CA TYR A 160 -2.57 -1.12 5.46
C TYR A 160 -3.79 -0.49 4.78
N TYR A 161 -4.85 -0.20 5.53
CA TYR A 161 -6.06 0.41 4.96
C TYR A 161 -5.81 1.83 4.43
N TYR A 162 -4.91 2.59 5.05
CA TYR A 162 -4.49 3.87 4.51
C TYR A 162 -3.85 3.70 3.12
N CYS A 163 -2.89 2.77 2.97
CA CYS A 163 -2.28 2.51 1.67
C CYS A 163 -3.27 1.97 0.62
N ARG A 164 -4.22 1.11 1.01
CA ARG A 164 -5.25 0.58 0.11
C ARG A 164 -6.21 1.67 -0.38
N ASP A 165 -6.74 2.49 0.54
CA ASP A 165 -7.88 3.36 0.23
C ASP A 165 -7.51 4.83 -0.03
N TYR A 166 -6.27 5.26 0.29
CA TYR A 166 -5.79 6.63 0.03
C TYR A 166 -4.78 6.70 -1.13
N ILE A 167 -4.37 5.58 -1.71
CA ILE A 167 -3.47 5.52 -2.88
C ILE A 167 -4.19 4.77 -4.01
N TYR A 168 -4.89 5.51 -4.86
CA TYR A 168 -5.73 4.95 -5.90
C TYR A 168 -4.91 4.26 -7.00
N PHE A 169 -5.39 3.12 -7.46
CA PHE A 169 -4.89 2.44 -8.63
C PHE A 169 -5.25 3.26 -9.88
N PRO A 170 -4.26 3.70 -10.67
CA PRO A 170 -4.52 4.61 -11.78
C PRO A 170 -5.28 3.92 -12.92
N ASN A 171 -6.34 4.55 -13.42
CA ASN A 171 -7.15 4.04 -14.51
C ASN A 171 -7.14 4.96 -15.74
N PRO A 172 -6.12 4.85 -16.62
CA PRO A 172 -5.93 5.75 -17.76
C PRO A 172 -7.05 5.70 -18.80
N GLY A 173 -7.89 4.66 -18.78
CA GLY A 173 -9.04 4.51 -19.68
C GLY A 173 -10.24 5.38 -19.28
N GLU A 174 -10.36 5.72 -17.99
CA GLU A 174 -11.45 6.56 -17.46
C GLU A 174 -10.99 7.99 -17.18
N ASN A 175 -9.76 8.15 -16.69
CA ASN A 175 -9.18 9.46 -16.45
C ASN A 175 -7.86 9.62 -17.24
N PRO A 176 -7.81 10.49 -18.26
CA PRO A 176 -6.58 10.78 -18.99
C PRO A 176 -5.44 11.28 -18.10
N GLU A 177 -5.72 11.93 -16.97
CA GLU A 177 -4.69 12.35 -16.01
C GLU A 177 -4.03 11.14 -15.31
N ASP A 178 -4.72 10.00 -15.25
CA ASP A 178 -4.17 8.75 -14.73
C ASP A 178 -3.20 8.10 -15.73
N GLN A 179 -3.12 8.57 -16.98
CA GLN A 179 -2.03 8.16 -17.88
C GLN A 179 -0.67 8.56 -17.31
N MET A 180 -0.56 9.68 -16.60
CA MET A 180 0.70 10.05 -15.95
C MET A 180 1.04 9.11 -14.79
N ALA A 181 0.04 8.66 -14.03
CA ALA A 181 0.21 7.71 -12.93
C ALA A 181 0.38 6.24 -13.40
N ALA A 182 -0.14 5.89 -14.59
CA ALA A 182 -0.10 4.53 -15.15
C ALA A 182 0.99 4.30 -16.22
N MET A 183 1.47 5.34 -16.93
CA MET A 183 2.31 5.16 -18.13
C MET A 183 3.65 5.86 -18.10
N ALA A 184 3.92 6.77 -17.19
CA ALA A 184 5.07 7.61 -17.42
C ALA A 184 6.31 6.87 -16.93
N LEU A 185 7.01 6.00 -17.66
CA LEU A 185 8.46 5.77 -17.40
C LEU A 185 9.21 6.85 -18.18
N PRO A 186 10.16 7.58 -17.57
CA PRO A 186 10.90 7.28 -16.32
C PRO A 186 10.23 7.64 -14.96
N HIS A 187 8.93 7.87 -14.89
CA HIS A 187 8.12 8.30 -13.74
C HIS A 187 7.20 7.22 -13.08
N VAL A 188 7.20 5.93 -13.49
CA VAL A 188 6.28 4.87 -12.97
C VAL A 188 6.65 4.50 -11.53
N LEU A 189 7.93 4.62 -11.22
CA LEU A 189 8.48 4.34 -9.91
C LEU A 189 8.58 5.66 -9.12
N ALA A 190 7.46 6.06 -8.54
CA ALA A 190 7.34 7.14 -7.58
C ALA A 190 7.82 6.66 -6.20
N SER A 191 8.69 7.43 -5.55
CA SER A 191 9.15 7.19 -4.17
C SER A 191 7.96 7.23 -3.20
N PRO A 192 8.02 6.58 -2.03
CA PRO A 192 6.95 6.61 -1.03
C PRO A 192 6.33 8.00 -0.80
N CYS A 193 7.12 9.06 -0.65
CA CYS A 193 6.62 10.41 -0.48
C CYS A 193 5.86 10.92 -1.71
N GLU A 194 6.36 10.67 -2.93
CA GLU A 194 5.66 10.98 -4.18
C GLU A 194 4.34 10.24 -4.27
N THR A 195 4.32 8.94 -3.95
CA THR A 195 3.11 8.11 -3.94
C THR A 195 2.06 8.64 -2.97
N ILE A 196 2.45 8.95 -1.73
CA ILE A 196 1.55 9.54 -0.75
C ILE A 196 1.04 10.90 -1.23
N SER A 197 1.92 11.79 -1.70
CA SER A 197 1.51 13.12 -2.15
C SER A 197 0.57 13.08 -3.36
N MET A 198 0.77 12.15 -4.29
CA MET A 198 -0.07 12.03 -5.48
C MET A 198 -1.35 11.25 -5.21
N GLN A 199 -1.40 10.45 -4.14
CA GLN A 199 -2.48 9.54 -3.81
C GLN A 199 -2.80 8.57 -4.96
N LYS A 200 -1.79 8.20 -5.75
CA LYS A 200 -1.93 7.31 -6.90
C LYS A 200 -0.72 6.41 -7.05
N GLY A 201 -0.95 5.17 -7.45
CA GLY A 201 0.13 4.22 -7.70
C GLY A 201 -0.34 2.80 -7.99
N ILE A 202 0.51 2.04 -8.67
CA ILE A 202 0.30 0.58 -8.90
C ILE A 202 0.92 -0.23 -7.75
N CYS A 203 0.90 -1.57 -7.83
CA CYS A 203 1.42 -2.49 -6.80
C CYS A 203 2.77 -2.08 -6.21
N TRP A 204 3.71 -1.66 -7.06
CA TRP A 204 5.03 -1.24 -6.61
C TRP A 204 4.98 0.00 -5.72
N ASN A 205 4.24 1.03 -6.12
CA ASN A 205 4.16 2.29 -5.37
C ASN A 205 3.45 2.08 -4.03
N GLN A 206 2.32 1.38 -4.05
CA GLN A 206 1.55 1.08 -2.83
C GLN A 206 2.35 0.16 -1.90
N GLY A 207 3.00 -0.87 -2.44
CA GLY A 207 3.83 -1.81 -1.70
C GLY A 207 5.04 -1.14 -1.04
N ILE A 208 5.80 -0.31 -1.77
CA ILE A 208 6.94 0.39 -1.16
C ILE A 208 6.50 1.49 -0.19
N ALA A 209 5.36 2.16 -0.41
CA ALA A 209 4.82 3.11 0.54
C ALA A 209 4.47 2.40 1.86
N LEU A 210 3.73 1.29 1.80
CA LEU A 210 3.38 0.49 2.96
C LEU A 210 4.62 -0.05 3.69
N ALA A 211 5.57 -0.64 2.95
CA ALA A 211 6.81 -1.14 3.54
C ALA A 211 7.65 -0.04 4.22
N THR A 212 7.67 1.17 3.64
CA THR A 212 8.36 2.33 4.24
C THR A 212 7.70 2.76 5.54
N LEU A 213 6.37 2.86 5.56
CA LEU A 213 5.62 3.21 6.77
C LEU A 213 5.82 2.17 7.88
N TYR A 214 5.79 0.88 7.54
CA TYR A 214 6.08 -0.18 8.50
C TYR A 214 7.51 -0.11 9.05
N LYS A 215 8.50 0.09 8.19
CA LYS A 215 9.90 0.27 8.63
C LYS A 215 10.03 1.45 9.59
N MET A 216 9.41 2.59 9.29
CA MET A 216 9.43 3.78 10.15
C MET A 216 8.79 3.53 11.52
N MET A 217 7.77 2.67 11.59
CA MET A 217 7.11 2.24 12.83
C MET A 217 7.82 1.11 13.58
N GLY A 218 8.98 0.67 13.06
CA GLY A 218 9.80 -0.36 13.69
C GLY A 218 9.20 -1.76 13.59
N TYR A 219 8.44 -2.05 12.53
CA TYR A 219 8.04 -3.43 12.22
C TYR A 219 9.14 -4.15 11.43
N ASP A 220 9.21 -5.47 11.62
CA ASP A 220 9.97 -6.35 10.74
C ASP A 220 9.19 -6.55 9.43
N VAL A 221 9.74 -6.08 8.31
CA VAL A 221 9.04 -6.02 7.03
C VAL A 221 9.93 -6.38 5.85
N ALA A 222 9.36 -7.08 4.87
CA ALA A 222 9.99 -7.38 3.59
C ALA A 222 9.11 -6.94 2.42
N LEU A 223 9.75 -6.55 1.32
CA LEU A 223 9.11 -6.44 0.01
C LEU A 223 9.24 -7.78 -0.70
N TYR A 224 8.14 -8.31 -1.20
CA TYR A 224 8.08 -9.61 -1.83
C TYR A 224 7.61 -9.47 -3.26
N LEU A 225 8.45 -9.89 -4.20
CA LEU A 225 8.07 -9.94 -5.60
C LEU A 225 7.69 -11.34 -6.02
N MET A 226 6.50 -11.44 -6.62
CA MET A 226 5.99 -12.65 -7.23
C MET A 226 5.75 -12.44 -8.72
N PRO A 227 5.87 -13.48 -9.56
CA PRO A 227 5.45 -13.38 -10.94
C PRO A 227 3.96 -13.02 -11.02
N ALA A 228 3.62 -11.96 -11.75
CA ALA A 228 2.23 -11.66 -12.04
C ALA A 228 1.72 -12.67 -13.07
N SER A 229 0.62 -13.37 -12.75
CA SER A 229 -0.07 -14.22 -13.72
C SER A 229 -0.47 -13.37 -14.94
N PRO A 230 -0.34 -13.88 -16.18
CA PRO A 230 -0.81 -13.19 -17.38
C PRO A 230 -2.34 -13.15 -17.39
N LEU A 231 -2.94 -12.29 -16.57
CA LEU A 231 -4.35 -11.98 -16.66
C LEU A 231 -4.55 -11.03 -17.85
N PRO A 232 -5.44 -11.35 -18.80
CA PRO A 232 -5.85 -10.41 -19.84
C PRO A 232 -6.30 -9.07 -19.21
N PRO A 233 -5.90 -7.91 -19.76
CA PRO A 233 -5.30 -7.71 -21.08
C PRO A 233 -3.76 -7.69 -21.11
N TYR A 234 -3.04 -8.01 -20.03
CA TYR A 234 -1.58 -7.85 -19.95
C TYR A 234 -0.86 -9.18 -20.27
N PRO A 235 -0.36 -9.39 -21.51
CA PRO A 235 -0.05 -10.75 -21.97
C PRO A 235 1.37 -11.24 -21.65
N ILE A 236 2.21 -10.49 -20.94
CA ILE A 236 3.64 -10.85 -20.77
C ILE A 236 4.21 -10.41 -19.41
N GLY A 237 4.71 -11.38 -18.63
CA GLY A 237 5.88 -11.33 -17.73
C GLY A 237 6.20 -10.06 -16.92
N GLY A 238 5.40 -9.73 -15.91
CA GLY A 238 5.75 -8.76 -14.86
C GLY A 238 5.92 -9.40 -13.48
N TYR A 239 6.50 -8.67 -12.53
CA TYR A 239 6.42 -8.98 -11.10
C TYR A 239 5.33 -8.14 -10.44
N HIS A 240 4.55 -8.76 -9.56
CA HIS A 240 3.65 -8.11 -8.61
C HIS A 240 4.37 -7.94 -7.27
N ALA A 241 4.23 -6.77 -6.67
CA ALA A 241 4.83 -6.45 -5.38
C ALA A 241 3.80 -6.59 -4.27
N VAL A 242 4.11 -7.41 -3.26
CA VAL A 242 3.35 -7.48 -2.00
C VAL A 242 4.29 -7.21 -0.83
N VAL A 243 3.72 -6.91 0.33
CA VAL A 243 4.46 -6.67 1.56
C VAL A 243 4.32 -7.89 2.47
N LEU A 244 5.44 -8.34 3.04
CA LEU A 244 5.41 -9.30 4.13
C LEU A 244 5.71 -8.57 5.44
N LEU A 245 4.73 -8.56 6.33
CA LEU A 245 4.87 -8.06 7.69
C LEU A 245 5.11 -9.25 8.61
N LYS A 246 6.21 -9.26 9.36
CA LYS A 246 6.45 -10.35 10.33
C LYS A 246 5.37 -10.30 11.40
N ASP A 247 4.79 -11.45 11.68
CA ASP A 247 3.83 -11.62 12.76
C ASP A 247 4.58 -11.56 14.10
N GLU A 248 4.25 -10.58 14.93
CA GLU A 248 4.86 -10.36 16.24
C GLU A 248 4.27 -11.26 17.35
N GLY A 249 3.44 -12.24 16.98
CA GLY A 249 2.71 -13.11 17.91
C GLY A 249 1.19 -12.87 17.92
N TRP A 250 0.66 -12.16 16.93
CA TRP A 250 -0.76 -11.93 16.70
C TRP A 250 -1.49 -13.18 16.20
N GLY A 251 -0.77 -14.13 15.59
CA GLY A 251 -1.35 -15.38 15.09
C GLY A 251 -2.24 -15.16 13.87
N ILE A 252 -1.82 -14.27 12.98
CA ILE A 252 -2.44 -13.95 11.68
C ILE A 252 -1.56 -14.49 10.55
N GLY A 253 -0.24 -14.46 10.73
CA GLY A 253 0.73 -14.86 9.73
C GLY A 253 0.56 -16.33 9.32
N THR A 254 0.69 -16.58 8.02
CA THR A 254 0.52 -17.90 7.42
C THR A 254 1.76 -18.36 6.67
N MET A 255 2.68 -17.44 6.37
CA MET A 255 3.88 -17.73 5.59
C MET A 255 5.10 -17.89 6.51
N GLN A 256 5.60 -19.13 6.64
CA GLN A 256 6.84 -19.39 7.36
C GLN A 256 8.05 -19.21 6.44
N LEU A 257 8.98 -18.34 6.84
CA LEU A 257 10.25 -18.11 6.15
C LEU A 257 11.43 -18.34 7.11
N GLU A 258 12.58 -18.67 6.53
CA GLU A 258 13.85 -18.90 7.26
C GLU A 258 14.95 -17.99 6.71
N GLU A 259 15.09 -17.89 5.39
CA GLU A 259 16.14 -17.12 4.72
C GLU A 259 15.55 -16.35 3.53
N ASP A 260 16.09 -15.16 3.26
CA ASP A 260 15.76 -14.39 2.06
C ASP A 260 16.62 -14.82 0.85
N TYR A 261 16.33 -14.32 -0.34
CA TYR A 261 17.08 -14.75 -1.54
C TYR A 261 18.56 -14.31 -1.53
N LEU A 262 18.93 -13.36 -0.65
CA LEU A 262 20.28 -12.84 -0.49
C LEU A 262 21.08 -13.60 0.59
N GLY A 263 20.47 -14.60 1.24
CA GLY A 263 21.10 -15.36 2.30
C GLY A 263 20.99 -14.74 3.68
N ASN A 264 20.12 -13.74 3.87
CA ASN A 264 19.88 -13.13 5.17
C ASN A 264 18.88 -13.98 5.97
N ASP A 265 19.17 -14.18 7.26
CA ASP A 265 18.23 -14.80 8.20
C ASP A 265 16.99 -13.91 8.38
N ILE A 266 15.84 -14.45 8.01
CA ILE A 266 14.52 -13.84 8.15
C ILE A 266 13.56 -14.80 8.85
N SER A 267 14.08 -15.61 9.76
CA SER A 267 13.29 -16.62 10.46
C SER A 267 12.06 -16.02 11.13
N GLY A 268 10.88 -16.47 10.73
CA GLY A 268 9.62 -15.96 11.25
C GLY A 268 8.39 -16.41 10.49
N THR A 269 7.23 -16.13 11.08
CA THR A 269 5.94 -16.24 10.41
C THR A 269 5.54 -14.86 9.93
N TYR A 270 5.05 -14.75 8.69
CA TYR A 270 4.75 -13.50 8.04
C TYR A 270 3.28 -13.44 7.60
N ILE A 271 2.71 -12.25 7.75
CA ILE A 271 1.43 -11.83 7.19
C ILE A 271 1.73 -11.26 5.82
N GLN A 272 1.06 -11.79 4.82
CA GLN A 272 1.10 -11.23 3.48
C GLN A 272 0.06 -10.11 3.36
N LEU A 273 0.49 -9.01 2.78
CA LEU A 273 -0.32 -7.81 2.63
C LEU A 273 -0.21 -7.32 1.19
N ASP A 274 -1.35 -7.24 0.53
CA ASP A 274 -1.46 -6.73 -0.83
C ASP A 274 -2.41 -5.53 -0.81
N PRO A 275 -1.88 -4.30 -0.63
CA PRO A 275 -2.72 -3.10 -0.61
C PRO A 275 -3.32 -2.79 -1.99
N MET A 276 -2.93 -3.52 -3.04
CA MET A 276 -3.47 -3.30 -4.38
C MET A 276 -4.94 -3.70 -4.45
N TYR A 277 -5.68 -2.94 -5.28
CA TYR A 277 -7.11 -3.10 -5.57
C TYR A 277 -8.05 -2.39 -4.59
N ASP A 278 -8.13 -1.08 -4.76
CA ASP A 278 -9.15 -0.23 -4.18
C ASP A 278 -10.54 -0.46 -4.83
N LEU A 279 -11.57 0.13 -4.22
CA LEU A 279 -12.95 0.03 -4.68
C LEU A 279 -13.13 0.61 -6.08
N SER A 280 -12.44 1.70 -6.44
CA SER A 280 -12.48 2.25 -7.80
C SER A 280 -12.00 1.23 -8.84
N TYR A 281 -10.95 0.47 -8.55
CA TYR A 281 -10.52 -0.62 -9.42
C TYR A 281 -11.61 -1.71 -9.54
N ILE A 282 -12.21 -2.13 -8.43
CA ILE A 282 -13.24 -3.20 -8.43
C ILE A 282 -14.46 -2.79 -9.23
N MET A 283 -14.88 -1.53 -9.11
CA MET A 283 -16.12 -1.01 -9.68
C MET A 283 -15.99 -0.56 -11.15
N ASN A 284 -14.78 -0.58 -11.71
CA ASN A 284 -14.52 -0.18 -13.09
C ASN A 284 -14.69 -1.36 -14.09
N GLY A 285 -15.39 -1.12 -15.20
CA GLY A 285 -15.50 -2.07 -16.32
C GLY A 285 -16.93 -2.50 -16.63
N SER A 286 -17.09 -3.57 -17.41
CA SER A 286 -18.41 -4.14 -17.68
C SER A 286 -18.95 -4.86 -16.43
N PRO A 287 -20.27 -5.06 -16.30
CA PRO A 287 -20.85 -5.80 -15.17
C PRO A 287 -20.20 -7.16 -14.91
N GLU A 288 -19.82 -7.89 -15.97
CA GLU A 288 -19.15 -9.18 -15.87
C GLU A 288 -17.72 -9.05 -15.31
N VAL A 289 -17.01 -7.97 -15.67
CA VAL A 289 -15.67 -7.67 -15.13
C VAL A 289 -15.76 -7.29 -13.65
N ILE A 290 -16.74 -6.47 -13.27
CA ILE A 290 -16.97 -6.07 -11.88
C ILE A 290 -17.28 -7.30 -11.03
N GLU A 291 -18.19 -8.17 -11.47
CA GLU A 291 -18.54 -9.38 -10.73
C GLU A 291 -17.34 -10.31 -10.57
N SER A 292 -16.57 -10.54 -11.64
CA SER A 292 -15.35 -11.36 -11.58
C SER A 292 -14.30 -10.78 -10.62
N ARG A 293 -14.16 -9.45 -10.56
CA ARG A 293 -13.26 -8.80 -9.59
C ARG A 293 -13.75 -8.97 -8.16
N LYS A 294 -15.04 -8.78 -7.90
CA LYS A 294 -15.63 -8.99 -6.57
C LYS A 294 -15.46 -10.42 -6.08
N GLU A 295 -15.62 -11.41 -6.96
CA GLU A 295 -15.38 -12.82 -6.64
C GLU A 295 -13.92 -13.10 -6.27
N THR A 296 -12.97 -12.37 -6.86
CA THR A 296 -11.52 -12.60 -6.70
C THR A 296 -10.89 -11.80 -5.57
N ILE A 297 -11.34 -10.55 -5.37
CA ILE A 297 -10.69 -9.54 -4.52
C ILE A 297 -11.61 -9.12 -3.36
N GLY A 298 -12.90 -9.46 -3.40
CA GLY A 298 -13.91 -8.99 -2.45
C GLY A 298 -14.62 -7.72 -2.93
N GLU A 299 -15.69 -7.35 -2.23
CA GLU A 299 -16.53 -6.19 -2.61
C GLU A 299 -15.88 -4.84 -2.35
N LEU A 300 -14.93 -4.78 -1.40
CA LEU A 300 -14.30 -3.54 -0.90
C LEU A 300 -12.76 -3.54 -1.04
N GLY A 301 -12.19 -4.53 -1.73
CA GLY A 301 -10.75 -4.75 -1.75
C GLY A 301 -10.32 -5.87 -0.81
N LEU A 302 -9.02 -6.19 -0.85
CA LEU A 302 -8.42 -7.17 0.05
C LEU A 302 -8.39 -6.61 1.47
N GLU A 303 -8.75 -7.42 2.46
CA GLU A 303 -8.65 -7.07 3.87
C GLU A 303 -7.26 -7.41 4.43
N PHE A 304 -6.94 -6.85 5.61
CA PHE A 304 -5.67 -7.13 6.28
C PHE A 304 -5.50 -8.63 6.57
N GLY A 305 -4.49 -9.24 5.95
CA GLY A 305 -4.18 -10.66 6.07
C GLY A 305 -4.88 -11.57 5.05
N ASP A 306 -5.70 -11.02 4.14
CA ASP A 306 -6.25 -11.78 3.03
C ASP A 306 -5.13 -12.23 2.07
N PRO A 307 -5.23 -13.44 1.49
CA PRO A 307 -4.26 -13.90 0.52
C PRO A 307 -4.34 -13.08 -0.76
N SER A 308 -3.19 -12.71 -1.34
CA SER A 308 -3.18 -12.09 -2.67
C SER A 308 -3.62 -13.11 -3.73
N PRO A 309 -4.51 -12.74 -4.66
CA PRO A 309 -4.92 -13.63 -5.75
C PRO A 309 -3.76 -14.04 -6.65
N TYR A 310 -2.64 -13.31 -6.63
CA TYR A 310 -1.44 -13.65 -7.39
C TYR A 310 -0.67 -14.87 -6.84
N LEU A 311 -0.86 -15.24 -5.57
CA LEU A 311 -0.24 -16.44 -5.00
C LEU A 311 -1.05 -17.72 -5.16
N GLU A 312 -2.35 -17.60 -5.42
CA GLU A 312 -3.24 -18.76 -5.54
C GLU A 312 -3.26 -19.33 -6.98
N GLN A 313 -2.69 -18.63 -7.95
CA GLN A 313 -2.67 -19.06 -9.35
C GLN A 313 -1.48 -19.98 -9.68
N PRO A 314 -1.69 -21.02 -10.52
CA PRO A 314 -0.65 -22.01 -10.84
C PRO A 314 0.42 -21.44 -11.79
N LEU A 315 1.38 -20.70 -11.23
CA LEU A 315 2.55 -20.12 -11.90
C LEU A 315 3.63 -21.16 -12.31
N LEU A 316 3.36 -22.44 -12.08
CA LEU A 316 4.30 -23.55 -12.32
C LEU A 316 4.53 -23.91 -13.79
N LEU A 317 3.65 -23.51 -14.72
CA LEU A 317 3.78 -23.90 -16.13
C LEU A 317 4.63 -22.92 -16.98
N PHE A 318 4.57 -21.62 -16.68
CA PHE A 318 5.28 -20.59 -17.45
C PHE A 318 6.73 -20.37 -16.98
N SER A 319 7.02 -20.59 -15.69
CA SER A 319 8.37 -20.54 -15.12
C SER A 319 9.32 -21.59 -15.70
N GLN A 320 8.80 -22.67 -16.28
CA GLN A 320 9.60 -23.72 -16.93
C GLN A 320 9.97 -23.42 -18.39
N LEU A 321 9.31 -22.45 -19.04
CA LEU A 321 9.41 -22.21 -20.49
C LEU A 321 10.37 -21.08 -20.89
N PHE A 322 10.68 -20.15 -19.97
CA PHE A 322 11.38 -18.90 -20.32
C PHE A 322 12.81 -18.78 -19.79
N ASP A 323 13.40 -19.82 -19.18
CA ASP A 323 14.71 -19.75 -18.49
C ASP A 323 14.84 -18.53 -17.55
N TYR A 324 13.69 -18.00 -17.11
CA TYR A 324 13.55 -16.87 -16.21
C TYR A 324 12.57 -17.26 -15.11
N ILE A 325 12.90 -16.79 -13.90
CA ILE A 325 12.25 -17.03 -12.61
C ILE A 325 12.78 -18.25 -11.85
N PRO A 326 13.95 -18.15 -11.19
CA PRO A 326 14.12 -18.69 -9.86
C PRO A 326 13.81 -17.60 -8.82
N GLY A 327 12.89 -17.95 -7.91
CA GLY A 327 12.69 -17.27 -6.65
C GLY A 327 11.65 -16.17 -6.72
N ILE A 328 10.54 -16.40 -6.03
CA ILE A 328 10.05 -15.42 -5.07
C ILE A 328 11.22 -14.62 -4.50
N GLN A 329 11.26 -13.31 -4.75
CA GLN A 329 12.36 -12.47 -4.28
C GLN A 329 11.85 -11.64 -3.12
N THR A 330 12.08 -12.16 -1.91
CA THR A 330 11.94 -11.44 -0.66
C THR A 330 13.15 -10.55 -0.46
N MET A 331 12.95 -9.24 -0.40
CA MET A 331 13.93 -8.32 0.14
C MET A 331 13.50 -7.93 1.55
N PHE A 332 14.29 -8.30 2.55
CA PHE A 332 14.06 -7.82 3.92
C PHE A 332 14.54 -6.38 4.08
N ILE A 333 13.71 -5.54 4.68
CA ILE A 333 13.93 -4.09 4.73
C ILE A 333 13.88 -3.54 6.17
N GLY A 334 13.61 -4.36 7.19
CA GLY A 334 13.79 -4.03 8.62
C GLY A 334 13.37 -5.21 9.49
N GLY A 335 13.78 -5.35 10.77
CA GLY A 335 13.97 -4.31 11.79
C GLY A 335 15.40 -3.84 12.13
N LEU A 336 15.47 -3.06 13.22
CA LEU A 336 16.62 -2.26 13.69
C LEU A 336 17.79 -3.09 14.22
#